data_AF-A0A194XPE2-F1
#
_entry.id   AF-A0A194XPE2-F1
#
_cell.length_a   1.000
_cell.length_b   1.000
_cell.length_c   1.000
_cell.angle_alpha   90.00
_cell.angle_beta   90.00
_cell.angle_gamma   90.00
#
_symmetry.space_group_name_H-M   'P 1'
#
loop_
_entity.id
_entity.type
_entity.pdbx_description
1 polymer ?
#
loop_
_entity_poly.entity_id
_entity_poly.type
_entity_poly.pdbx_seq_one_letter_code
_entity_poly.pdbx_strand_id
1 'polypeptide(L)'
;YVVDNPEAQYTVPKNKGREAMVYLTYIIGNYDRLPELLVFMHAERYNDDPIYDGVPLLQNLQIPYLISQGYTNLRCVWTLGCPSELKLGERSQETSSDPNSAKTTESAYPTAFKALFPGEELPDIVGVACCTQFAVTRQQIHERPIEDYYRFRNWTMETDLEDGVSGRVLEYSWHIIFGKKAIHCPNAMECYCNVYGLCSLECKEEGRCGERWPYPPFASLPSGWPGIGWDGEPRDAEKLAELRETAMTEL
;
A
#
# COMPACT_ATOMS: atom_id res chain seq x y z
N TYR A 1 -10.80 10.93 6.15
CA TYR A 1 -12.14 10.38 5.92
C TYR A 1 -12.49 9.46 7.05
N VAL A 2 -13.77 9.36 7.39
CA VAL A 2 -14.30 8.44 8.40
C VAL A 2 -15.32 7.54 7.72
N VAL A 3 -15.13 6.23 7.78
CA VAL A 3 -15.90 5.27 6.96
C VAL A 3 -17.11 4.68 7.69
N ASP A 4 -17.08 4.70 9.01
CA ASP A 4 -18.09 4.14 9.92
C ASP A 4 -19.01 5.19 10.54
N ASN A 5 -18.82 6.47 10.17
CA ASN A 5 -19.70 7.56 10.55
C ASN A 5 -20.31 8.23 9.30
N PRO A 6 -21.61 7.99 9.00
CA PRO A 6 -22.27 8.60 7.85
C PRO A 6 -22.51 10.11 8.01
N GLU A 7 -22.43 10.65 9.23
CA GLU A 7 -22.58 12.09 9.52
C GLU A 7 -21.22 12.83 9.51
N ALA A 8 -20.10 12.13 9.33
CA ALA A 8 -18.80 12.77 9.25
C ALA A 8 -18.72 13.69 8.04
N GLN A 9 -18.11 14.87 8.21
CA GLN A 9 -17.89 15.85 7.14
C GLN A 9 -17.24 15.23 5.89
N TYR A 10 -16.30 14.29 6.08
CA TYR A 10 -15.66 13.53 5.01
C TYR A 10 -15.94 12.05 5.21
N THR A 11 -17.02 11.57 4.60
CA THR A 11 -17.47 10.18 4.65
C THR A 11 -17.43 9.51 3.27
N VAL A 12 -17.80 8.24 3.20
CA VAL A 12 -17.82 7.41 1.99
C VAL A 12 -19.26 7.01 1.62
N PRO A 13 -19.57 6.75 0.34
CA PRO A 13 -20.91 6.33 -0.06
C PRO A 13 -21.32 4.96 0.51
N LYS A 14 -20.35 4.09 0.81
CA LYS A 14 -20.56 2.75 1.39
C LYS A 14 -19.29 2.32 2.10
N ASN A 15 -19.38 1.81 3.33
CA ASN A 15 -18.24 1.24 4.04
C ASN A 15 -17.91 -0.16 3.47
N LYS A 16 -17.18 -0.21 2.35
CA LYS A 16 -16.81 -1.44 1.64
C LYS A 16 -15.56 -1.24 0.78
N GLY A 17 -14.68 -2.22 0.71
CA GLY A 17 -13.39 -2.17 0.01
C GLY A 17 -12.32 -1.43 0.79
N ARG A 18 -12.42 -1.39 2.13
CA ARG A 18 -11.41 -0.77 3.02
C ARG A 18 -11.02 0.66 2.59
N GLU A 19 -9.74 0.99 2.60
CA GLU A 19 -9.17 2.29 2.22
C GLU A 19 -9.41 2.65 0.76
N ALA A 20 -9.58 1.65 -0.12
CA ALA A 20 -9.78 1.90 -1.54
C ALA A 20 -11.04 2.75 -1.81
N MET A 21 -12.12 2.56 -1.02
CA MET A 21 -13.31 3.40 -1.13
C MET A 21 -13.05 4.86 -0.80
N VAL A 22 -12.24 5.12 0.23
CA VAL A 22 -11.84 6.47 0.61
C VAL A 22 -11.04 7.11 -0.51
N TYR A 23 -10.05 6.40 -1.05
CA TYR A 23 -9.15 6.93 -2.06
C TYR A 23 -9.88 7.22 -3.36
N LEU A 24 -10.70 6.27 -3.83
CA LEU A 24 -11.54 6.46 -5.02
C LEU A 24 -12.56 7.59 -4.83
N THR A 25 -13.18 7.70 -3.65
CA THR A 25 -14.12 8.79 -3.36
C THR A 25 -13.42 10.15 -3.41
N TYR A 26 -12.21 10.26 -2.84
CA TYR A 26 -11.44 11.49 -2.90
C TYR A 26 -11.03 11.84 -4.34
N ILE A 27 -10.48 10.88 -5.09
CA ILE A 27 -10.03 11.09 -6.48
C ILE A 27 -11.21 11.56 -7.33
N ILE A 28 -12.35 10.86 -7.29
CA ILE A 28 -13.55 11.22 -8.06
C ILE A 28 -14.07 12.60 -7.67
N GLY A 29 -14.22 12.87 -6.37
CA GLY A 29 -14.79 14.13 -5.88
C GLY A 29 -13.94 15.36 -6.16
N ASN A 30 -12.65 15.16 -6.43
CA ASN A 30 -11.69 16.24 -6.64
C ASN A 30 -10.99 16.18 -7.99
N TYR A 31 -11.40 15.29 -8.92
CA TYR A 31 -10.64 14.96 -10.12
C TYR A 31 -10.13 16.18 -10.89
N ASP A 32 -10.98 17.17 -11.16
CA ASP A 32 -10.61 18.40 -11.87
C ASP A 32 -9.81 19.42 -11.05
N ARG A 33 -9.72 19.21 -9.73
CA ARG A 33 -9.13 20.14 -8.74
C ARG A 33 -8.12 19.46 -7.83
N LEU A 34 -7.55 18.33 -8.26
CA LEU A 34 -6.55 17.61 -7.48
C LEU A 34 -5.35 18.53 -7.20
N PRO A 35 -4.75 18.46 -5.99
CA PRO A 35 -3.47 19.12 -5.73
C PRO A 35 -2.38 18.44 -6.56
N GLU A 36 -1.24 19.11 -6.76
CA GLU A 36 -0.18 18.61 -7.64
C GLU A 36 0.38 17.24 -7.21
N LEU A 37 0.45 17.02 -5.90
CA LEU A 37 0.95 15.82 -5.26
C LEU A 37 -0.05 15.36 -4.19
N LEU A 38 -0.25 14.05 -4.13
CA LEU A 38 -1.15 13.41 -3.19
C LEU A 38 -0.41 12.32 -2.45
N VAL A 39 -0.69 12.21 -1.15
CA VAL A 39 -0.22 11.13 -0.30
C VAL A 39 -1.46 10.43 0.28
N PHE A 40 -1.60 9.16 -0.02
CA PHE A 40 -2.64 8.29 0.52
C PHE A 40 -2.02 7.38 1.57
N MET A 41 -2.51 7.48 2.81
CA MET A 41 -1.96 6.81 3.99
C MET A 41 -3.07 6.49 4.99
N HIS A 42 -2.89 5.45 5.79
CA HIS A 42 -3.78 5.09 6.90
C HIS A 42 -3.76 6.14 8.02
N ALA A 43 -4.85 6.20 8.80
CA ALA A 43 -5.04 7.24 9.81
C ALA A 43 -4.04 7.13 10.99
N GLU A 44 -3.57 5.92 11.26
CA GLU A 44 -2.71 5.59 12.39
C GLU A 44 -1.23 5.90 12.14
N ARG A 45 -0.91 6.53 10.99
CA ARG A 45 0.43 7.05 10.69
C ARG A 45 1.50 5.97 10.56
N TYR A 46 1.12 4.69 10.48
CA TYR A 46 2.10 3.60 10.44
C TYR A 46 2.76 3.48 9.08
N ASN A 47 4.06 3.24 9.05
CA ASN A 47 4.78 2.97 7.82
C ASN A 47 6.02 2.12 8.12
N ASP A 48 6.85 1.92 7.09
CA ASP A 48 8.22 1.48 7.21
C ASP A 48 9.06 2.53 7.96
N ASP A 49 8.79 2.85 9.23
CA ASP A 49 9.82 3.37 10.16
C ASP A 49 10.17 2.31 11.22
N PRO A 50 11.42 2.22 11.75
CA PRO A 50 11.81 1.11 12.63
C PRO A 50 11.00 1.06 13.94
N ILE A 51 10.35 2.17 14.31
CA ILE A 51 9.40 2.24 15.42
C ILE A 51 7.94 2.39 14.95
N TYR A 52 7.70 2.13 13.66
CA TYR A 52 6.41 2.15 12.96
C TYR A 52 5.77 3.54 12.90
N ASP A 53 6.60 4.59 12.82
CA ASP A 53 6.18 5.99 12.67
C ASP A 53 6.35 6.53 11.24
N GLY A 54 5.28 6.81 10.52
CA GLY A 54 5.33 7.34 9.16
C GLY A 54 5.82 8.79 9.05
N VAL A 55 5.90 9.55 10.15
CA VAL A 55 6.25 10.97 10.11
C VAL A 55 7.68 11.23 9.60
N PRO A 56 8.75 10.60 10.14
CA PRO A 56 10.11 10.82 9.66
C PRO A 56 10.30 10.44 8.19
N LEU A 57 9.65 9.36 7.74
CA LEU A 57 9.69 8.97 6.34
C LEU A 57 9.01 10.02 5.45
N LEU A 58 7.80 10.45 5.79
CA LEU A 58 7.08 11.45 5.01
C LEU A 58 7.80 12.80 4.96
N GLN A 59 8.48 13.19 6.04
CA GLN A 59 9.32 14.39 6.08
C GLN A 59 10.50 14.31 5.11
N ASN A 60 10.99 13.10 4.84
CA ASN A 60 12.09 12.83 3.92
C ASN A 60 11.62 12.39 2.52
N LEU A 61 10.31 12.46 2.23
CA LEU A 61 9.78 12.07 0.93
C LEU A 61 10.42 12.90 -0.18
N GLN A 62 11.11 12.23 -1.09
CA GLN A 62 11.84 12.86 -2.19
C GLN A 62 10.87 13.27 -3.29
N ILE A 63 10.36 14.50 -3.20
CA ILE A 63 9.43 15.09 -4.17
C ILE A 63 9.96 15.02 -5.62
N PRO A 64 11.24 15.29 -5.92
CA PRO A 64 11.75 15.15 -7.29
C PRO A 64 11.64 13.73 -7.84
N TYR A 65 11.88 12.72 -7.00
CA TYR A 65 11.73 11.32 -7.39
C TYR A 65 10.26 11.00 -7.66
N LEU A 66 9.35 11.38 -6.76
CA LEU A 66 7.91 11.21 -6.94
C LEU A 66 7.42 11.85 -8.26
N ILE A 67 7.86 13.08 -8.57
CA ILE A 67 7.51 13.75 -9.83
C ILE A 67 8.04 12.94 -11.03
N SER A 68 9.28 12.45 -10.96
CA SER A 68 9.88 11.67 -12.06
C SER A 68 9.17 10.33 -12.30
N GLN A 69 8.63 9.72 -11.24
CA GLN A 69 7.99 8.42 -11.32
C GLN A 69 6.48 8.50 -11.51
N GLY A 70 5.84 9.63 -11.18
CA GLY A 70 4.38 9.79 -11.21
C GLY A 70 3.65 9.10 -10.06
N TYR A 71 4.16 7.95 -9.60
CA TYR A 71 3.65 7.12 -8.51
C TYR A 71 4.81 6.49 -7.72
N THR A 72 4.65 6.35 -6.42
CA THR A 72 5.61 5.67 -5.54
C THR A 72 4.89 5.02 -4.36
N ASN A 73 5.17 3.73 -4.12
CA ASN A 73 4.71 3.06 -2.91
C ASN A 73 5.52 3.57 -1.72
N LEU A 74 4.86 3.79 -0.57
CA LEU A 74 5.52 4.27 0.65
C LEU A 74 6.18 3.15 1.45
N ARG A 75 5.91 1.88 1.10
CA ARG A 75 6.61 0.70 1.61
C ARG A 75 7.73 0.29 0.65
N CYS A 76 8.91 0.06 1.18
CA CYS A 76 10.09 -0.39 0.42
C CYS A 76 10.48 -1.84 0.71
N VAL A 77 10.23 -2.35 1.92
CA VAL A 77 10.56 -3.75 2.24
C VAL A 77 9.58 -4.75 1.60
N TRP A 78 10.11 -5.91 1.21
CA TRP A 78 9.35 -6.95 0.53
C TRP A 78 8.63 -7.92 1.48
N THR A 79 8.69 -7.68 2.79
CA THR A 79 8.16 -8.57 3.82
C THR A 79 6.72 -9.02 3.56
N LEU A 80 5.91 -8.17 2.92
CA LEU A 80 4.54 -8.47 2.52
C LEU A 80 4.29 -7.98 1.09
N GLY A 81 3.69 -8.82 0.24
CA GLY A 81 3.23 -8.44 -1.09
C GLY A 81 4.24 -8.62 -2.24
N CYS A 82 5.54 -8.54 -1.96
CA CYS A 82 6.59 -8.72 -2.97
C CYS A 82 7.29 -10.08 -2.84
N PRO A 83 7.80 -10.66 -3.95
CA PRO A 83 7.62 -10.24 -5.33
C PRO A 83 6.38 -10.86 -6.01
N SER A 84 5.68 -11.79 -5.34
CA SER A 84 4.69 -12.68 -5.98
C SER A 84 3.53 -12.99 -5.06
N GLU A 85 2.83 -11.95 -4.61
CA GLU A 85 1.67 -12.10 -3.73
C GLU A 85 0.57 -12.95 -4.36
N LEU A 86 0.17 -12.60 -5.58
CA LEU A 86 -0.92 -13.27 -6.28
C LEU A 86 -0.33 -14.05 -7.45
N LYS A 87 -0.57 -15.37 -7.46
CA LYS A 87 -0.15 -16.29 -8.51
C LYS A 87 -1.37 -16.73 -9.29
N LEU A 88 -1.56 -16.15 -10.47
CA LEU A 88 -2.80 -16.22 -11.24
C LEU A 88 -2.71 -17.15 -12.47
N GLY A 89 -1.52 -17.70 -12.75
CA GLY A 89 -1.32 -18.65 -13.85
C GLY A 89 -2.09 -19.97 -13.69
N GLU A 90 -2.25 -20.72 -14.78
CA GLU A 90 -3.19 -21.85 -14.94
C GLU A 90 -3.19 -22.90 -13.81
N ARG A 91 -2.04 -23.10 -13.14
CA ARG A 91 -1.88 -24.14 -12.11
C ARG A 91 -2.39 -23.77 -10.72
N SER A 92 -2.64 -22.49 -10.43
CA SER A 92 -3.19 -22.08 -9.12
C SER A 92 -4.70 -22.31 -9.02
N GLN A 93 -5.41 -22.40 -10.14
CA GLN A 93 -6.86 -22.61 -10.17
C GLN A 93 -7.29 -24.07 -9.91
N GLU A 94 -6.37 -25.04 -9.98
CA GLU A 94 -6.69 -26.48 -9.84
C GLU A 94 -6.49 -27.05 -8.43
N THR A 95 -5.85 -26.33 -7.49
CA THR A 95 -5.31 -26.96 -6.28
C THR A 95 -6.07 -26.71 -4.99
N SER A 96 -7.15 -25.95 -4.99
CA SER A 96 -7.83 -25.61 -3.74
C SER A 96 -9.09 -26.44 -3.51
N SER A 97 -8.89 -27.64 -2.96
CA SER A 97 -9.95 -28.54 -2.45
C SER A 97 -10.64 -28.02 -1.18
N ASP A 98 -10.25 -26.84 -0.70
CA ASP A 98 -10.88 -26.13 0.41
C ASP A 98 -12.02 -25.23 -0.11
N PRO A 99 -13.29 -25.44 0.28
CA PRO A 99 -14.39 -24.57 -0.12
C PRO A 99 -14.24 -23.09 0.31
N ASN A 100 -13.34 -22.76 1.24
CA ASN A 100 -13.03 -21.37 1.60
C ASN A 100 -12.03 -20.71 0.63
N SER A 101 -11.29 -21.49 -0.15
CA SER A 101 -10.32 -20.96 -1.11
C SER A 101 -10.94 -20.11 -2.21
N ALA A 102 -12.18 -20.43 -2.60
CA ALA A 102 -12.96 -19.67 -3.58
C ALA A 102 -13.24 -18.22 -3.14
N LYS A 103 -13.09 -17.93 -1.85
CA LYS A 103 -13.23 -16.60 -1.25
C LYS A 103 -11.90 -15.86 -1.05
N THR A 104 -10.78 -16.43 -1.47
CA THR A 104 -9.48 -15.75 -1.33
C THR A 104 -9.34 -14.64 -2.37
N THR A 105 -8.45 -13.67 -2.11
CA THR A 105 -8.14 -12.64 -3.11
C THR A 105 -7.53 -13.26 -4.36
N GLU A 106 -6.65 -14.26 -4.24
CA GLU A 106 -6.02 -14.93 -5.38
C GLU A 106 -7.06 -15.59 -6.32
N SER A 107 -8.10 -16.23 -5.76
CA SER A 107 -9.17 -16.83 -6.57
C SER A 107 -10.11 -15.79 -7.19
N ALA A 108 -10.35 -14.67 -6.51
CA ALA A 108 -11.25 -13.61 -6.98
C ALA A 108 -10.59 -12.67 -8.01
N TYR A 109 -9.27 -12.50 -7.94
CA TYR A 109 -8.54 -11.50 -8.71
C TYR A 109 -8.69 -11.66 -10.23
N PRO A 110 -8.67 -12.86 -10.86
CA PRO A 110 -8.82 -12.99 -12.31
C PRO A 110 -10.11 -12.39 -12.86
N THR A 111 -11.23 -12.65 -12.18
CA THR A 111 -12.54 -12.10 -12.56
C THR A 111 -12.60 -10.61 -12.27
N ALA A 112 -12.06 -10.17 -11.13
CA ALA A 112 -12.01 -8.76 -10.78
C ALA A 112 -11.15 -7.95 -11.77
N PHE A 113 -9.97 -8.44 -12.13
CA PHE A 113 -9.04 -7.79 -13.05
C PHE A 113 -9.69 -7.53 -14.41
N LYS A 114 -10.42 -8.50 -14.96
CA LYS A 114 -11.17 -8.33 -16.22
C LYS A 114 -12.25 -7.24 -16.13
N ALA A 115 -12.88 -7.09 -14.95
CA ALA A 115 -13.88 -6.06 -14.72
C ALA A 115 -13.26 -4.67 -14.52
N LEU A 116 -12.11 -4.59 -13.84
CA LEU A 116 -11.40 -3.35 -13.55
C LEU A 116 -10.66 -2.82 -14.80
N PHE A 117 -10.00 -3.71 -15.54
CA PHE A 117 -9.12 -3.41 -16.67
C PHE A 117 -9.62 -4.09 -17.96
N PRO A 118 -10.75 -3.65 -18.51
CA PRO A 118 -11.32 -4.27 -19.70
C PRO A 118 -10.36 -4.15 -20.89
N GLY A 119 -10.03 -5.29 -21.50
CA GLY A 119 -9.12 -5.36 -22.65
C GLY A 119 -7.65 -5.61 -22.30
N GLU A 120 -7.27 -5.58 -21.02
CA GLU A 120 -5.92 -5.93 -20.57
C GLU A 120 -5.77 -7.44 -20.37
N GLU A 121 -4.57 -7.95 -20.65
CA GLU A 121 -4.22 -9.35 -20.39
C GLU A 121 -4.02 -9.57 -18.88
N LEU A 122 -4.57 -10.67 -18.37
CA LEU A 122 -4.38 -11.05 -16.98
C LEU A 122 -2.91 -11.41 -16.74
N PRO A 123 -2.20 -10.76 -15.80
CA PRO A 123 -0.82 -11.14 -15.50
C PRO A 123 -0.78 -12.47 -14.75
N ASP A 124 0.26 -13.28 -14.99
CA ASP A 124 0.49 -14.53 -14.26
C ASP A 124 0.81 -14.29 -12.78
N ILE A 125 1.44 -13.15 -12.46
CA ILE A 125 1.87 -12.79 -11.12
C ILE A 125 1.60 -11.30 -10.88
N VAL A 126 1.06 -10.97 -9.72
CA VAL A 126 0.97 -9.60 -9.20
C VAL A 126 1.76 -9.50 -7.91
N GLY A 127 2.57 -8.45 -7.80
CA GLY A 127 3.38 -8.20 -6.62
C GLY A 127 3.70 -6.73 -6.45
N VAL A 128 3.52 -6.22 -5.25
CA VAL A 128 3.86 -4.87 -4.81
C VAL A 128 3.97 -4.88 -3.29
N ALA A 129 4.78 -4.01 -2.71
CA ALA A 129 4.84 -3.90 -1.26
C ALA A 129 3.45 -3.54 -0.68
N CYS A 130 3.00 -4.33 0.30
CA CYS A 130 1.64 -4.32 0.87
C CYS A 130 1.28 -3.00 1.60
N CYS A 131 -0.01 -2.88 1.98
CA CYS A 131 -0.63 -1.89 2.85
C CYS A 131 -1.20 -0.63 2.18
N THR A 132 -1.22 -0.54 0.85
CA THR A 132 -1.99 0.52 0.14
C THR A 132 -1.65 1.95 0.58
N GLN A 133 -0.37 2.22 0.84
CA GLN A 133 0.11 3.58 1.13
C GLN A 133 1.04 4.01 0.02
N PHE A 134 0.69 5.10 -0.66
CA PHE A 134 1.41 5.56 -1.84
C PHE A 134 1.32 7.07 -1.99
N ALA A 135 2.32 7.63 -2.67
CA ALA A 135 2.28 8.99 -3.17
C ALA A 135 2.09 8.96 -4.69
N VAL A 136 1.33 9.92 -5.21
CA VAL A 136 1.01 10.02 -6.64
C VAL A 136 0.87 11.47 -7.06
N THR A 137 1.28 11.77 -8.28
CA THR A 137 1.11 13.10 -8.89
C THR A 137 -0.29 13.25 -9.47
N ARG A 138 -0.81 14.48 -9.52
CA ARG A 138 -2.04 14.78 -10.29
C ARG A 138 -1.93 14.31 -11.73
N GLN A 139 -0.78 14.57 -12.37
CA GLN A 139 -0.54 14.18 -13.76
C GLN A 139 -0.76 12.67 -13.93
N GLN A 140 -0.19 11.85 -13.05
CA GLN A 140 -0.34 10.39 -13.11
C GLN A 140 -1.79 9.93 -12.90
N ILE A 141 -2.56 10.59 -12.03
CA ILE A 141 -4.00 10.32 -11.89
C ILE A 141 -4.74 10.67 -13.19
N HIS A 142 -4.40 11.80 -13.82
CA HIS A 142 -5.04 12.27 -15.05
C HIS A 142 -4.67 11.49 -16.31
N GLU A 143 -3.67 10.60 -16.25
CA GLU A 143 -3.41 9.66 -17.35
C GLU A 143 -4.57 8.66 -17.57
N ARG A 144 -5.44 8.48 -16.57
CA ARG A 144 -6.65 7.68 -16.72
C ARG A 144 -7.90 8.55 -16.67
N PRO A 145 -8.88 8.31 -17.54
CA PRO A 145 -10.12 9.08 -17.54
C PRO A 145 -10.92 8.86 -16.23
N ILE A 146 -11.73 9.84 -15.84
CA ILE A 146 -12.51 9.78 -14.58
C ILE A 146 -13.45 8.55 -14.53
N GLU A 147 -13.92 8.11 -15.70
CA GLU A 147 -14.76 6.94 -15.91
C GLU A 147 -14.12 5.65 -15.38
N ASP A 148 -12.79 5.55 -15.44
CA ASP A 148 -12.05 4.41 -14.88
C ASP A 148 -12.17 4.37 -13.35
N TYR A 149 -12.01 5.53 -12.71
CA TYR A 149 -12.18 5.64 -11.26
C TYR A 149 -13.61 5.34 -10.82
N TYR A 150 -14.61 5.78 -11.60
CA TYR A 150 -16.00 5.39 -11.37
C TYR A 150 -16.20 3.88 -11.50
N ARG A 151 -15.62 3.24 -12.51
CA ARG A 151 -15.68 1.78 -12.70
C ARG A 151 -15.07 1.04 -11.52
N PHE A 152 -13.89 1.44 -11.05
CA PHE A 152 -13.25 0.84 -9.88
C PHE A 152 -14.15 0.95 -8.64
N ARG A 153 -14.70 2.14 -8.38
CA ARG A 153 -15.57 2.36 -7.21
C ARG A 153 -16.88 1.59 -7.29
N ASN A 154 -17.52 1.59 -8.45
CA ASN A 154 -18.78 0.88 -8.66
C ASN A 154 -18.58 -0.63 -8.50
N TRP A 155 -17.52 -1.19 -9.09
CA TRP A 155 -17.15 -2.60 -8.89
C TRP A 155 -16.99 -2.94 -7.40
N THR A 156 -16.28 -2.11 -6.64
CA THR A 156 -16.11 -2.30 -5.19
C THR A 156 -17.45 -2.29 -4.44
N MET A 157 -18.39 -1.41 -4.82
CA MET A 157 -19.70 -1.34 -4.16
C MET A 157 -20.59 -2.54 -4.50
N GLU A 158 -20.56 -2.98 -5.75
CA GLU A 158 -21.52 -3.91 -6.37
C GLU A 158 -21.12 -5.38 -6.29
N THR A 159 -19.83 -5.70 -6.20
CA THR A 159 -19.35 -7.09 -6.12
C THR A 159 -19.95 -7.85 -4.92
N ASP A 160 -20.15 -9.16 -5.00
CA ASP A 160 -20.57 -9.96 -3.83
C ASP A 160 -19.41 -10.37 -2.91
N LEU A 161 -18.17 -9.96 -3.25
CA LEU A 161 -16.99 -10.24 -2.45
C LEU A 161 -17.06 -9.55 -1.08
N GLU A 162 -16.49 -10.23 -0.08
CA GLU A 162 -16.32 -9.69 1.27
C GLU A 162 -15.43 -8.43 1.25
N ASP A 163 -15.63 -7.55 2.24
CA ASP A 163 -14.95 -6.25 2.34
C ASP A 163 -13.43 -6.37 2.25
N GLY A 164 -12.82 -7.31 3.00
CA GLY A 164 -11.39 -7.56 2.97
C GLY A 164 -10.88 -8.09 1.62
N VAL A 165 -11.67 -8.92 0.93
CA VAL A 165 -11.28 -9.51 -0.36
C VAL A 165 -11.29 -8.44 -1.45
N SER A 166 -12.40 -7.68 -1.53
CA SER A 166 -12.54 -6.59 -2.49
C SER A 166 -11.55 -5.44 -2.24
N GLY A 167 -11.26 -5.11 -0.99
CA GLY A 167 -10.20 -4.18 -0.62
C GLY A 167 -8.83 -4.65 -1.10
N ARG A 168 -8.47 -5.91 -0.79
CA ARG A 168 -7.17 -6.48 -1.19
C ARG A 168 -7.02 -6.62 -2.71
N VAL A 169 -8.09 -6.84 -3.47
CA VAL A 169 -8.02 -6.76 -4.95
C VAL A 169 -7.52 -5.38 -5.39
N LEU A 170 -8.09 -4.30 -4.82
CA LEU A 170 -7.65 -2.95 -5.19
C LEU A 170 -6.28 -2.59 -4.62
N GLU A 171 -5.94 -3.06 -3.42
CA GLU A 171 -4.58 -2.96 -2.85
C GLU A 171 -3.51 -3.41 -3.87
N TYR A 172 -3.70 -4.59 -4.48
CA TYR A 172 -2.79 -5.14 -5.48
C TYR A 172 -3.05 -4.63 -6.91
N SER A 173 -3.97 -3.68 -7.09
CA SER A 173 -4.24 -3.03 -8.38
C SER A 173 -3.71 -1.60 -8.47
N TRP A 174 -3.43 -0.91 -7.35
CA TRP A 174 -3.09 0.52 -7.37
C TRP A 174 -1.89 0.88 -8.23
N HIS A 175 -0.80 0.12 -8.15
CA HIS A 175 0.37 0.38 -8.98
C HIS A 175 0.07 0.17 -10.47
N ILE A 176 -0.80 -0.78 -10.81
CA ILE A 176 -1.29 -1.00 -12.18
C ILE A 176 -2.20 0.16 -12.62
N ILE A 177 -3.09 0.62 -11.75
CA ILE A 177 -3.90 1.84 -11.93
C ILE A 177 -3.00 3.07 -12.16
N PHE A 178 -1.75 3.07 -11.70
CA PHE A 178 -0.82 4.17 -11.98
C PHE A 178 0.30 3.80 -12.95
N GLY A 179 0.00 2.88 -13.87
CA GLY A 179 0.83 2.61 -15.06
C GLY A 179 2.09 1.80 -14.78
N LYS A 180 2.21 1.20 -13.59
CA LYS A 180 3.33 0.29 -13.26
C LYS A 180 3.02 -1.13 -13.70
N LYS A 181 4.08 -1.93 -13.86
CA LYS A 181 4.00 -3.36 -14.21
C LYS A 181 3.29 -4.13 -13.09
N ALA A 182 2.64 -5.25 -13.44
CA ALA A 182 1.96 -6.12 -12.47
C ALA A 182 2.86 -6.56 -11.30
N ILE A 183 4.16 -6.75 -11.56
CA ILE A 183 5.20 -6.88 -10.54
C ILE A 183 5.94 -5.53 -10.43
N HIS A 184 5.71 -4.81 -9.34
CA HIS A 184 6.36 -3.55 -9.00
C HIS A 184 7.02 -3.65 -7.63
N CYS A 185 8.16 -4.36 -7.60
CA CYS A 185 8.96 -4.62 -6.40
C CYS A 185 10.38 -4.11 -6.66
N PRO A 186 10.64 -2.80 -6.47
CA PRO A 186 11.99 -2.26 -6.59
C PRO A 186 12.89 -2.84 -5.50
N ASN A 187 14.20 -2.88 -5.75
CA ASN A 187 15.18 -3.20 -4.72
C ASN A 187 14.97 -2.29 -3.50
N ALA A 188 14.97 -2.86 -2.30
CA ALA A 188 14.65 -2.14 -1.07
C ALA A 188 15.64 -0.99 -0.79
N MET A 189 16.94 -1.18 -1.04
CA MET A 189 17.97 -0.16 -0.87
C MET A 189 17.72 1.03 -1.81
N GLU A 190 17.48 0.72 -3.09
CA GLU A 190 17.18 1.73 -4.08
C GLU A 190 15.87 2.47 -3.75
N CYS A 191 14.86 1.74 -3.28
CA CYS A 191 13.60 2.34 -2.85
C CYS A 191 13.81 3.32 -1.69
N TYR A 192 14.48 2.93 -0.60
CA TYR A 192 14.72 3.84 0.52
C TYR A 192 15.57 5.06 0.14
N CYS A 193 16.60 4.87 -0.68
CA CYS A 193 17.41 5.97 -1.20
C CYS A 193 16.58 6.93 -2.06
N ASN A 194 15.84 6.40 -3.03
CA ASN A 194 15.10 7.22 -3.99
C ASN A 194 13.86 7.87 -3.39
N VAL A 195 13.11 7.15 -2.56
CA VAL A 195 11.84 7.61 -1.97
C VAL A 195 12.09 8.50 -0.76
N TYR A 196 13.11 8.19 0.05
CA TYR A 196 13.33 8.83 1.35
C TYR A 196 14.72 9.44 1.54
N GLY A 197 15.60 9.41 0.53
CA GLY A 197 16.96 9.93 0.65
C GLY A 197 17.88 9.10 1.57
N LEU A 198 17.44 7.93 2.01
CA LEU A 198 18.18 7.04 2.92
C LEU A 198 19.16 6.16 2.13
N CYS A 199 20.16 6.78 1.51
CA CYS A 199 21.08 6.13 0.58
C CYS A 199 22.26 5.41 1.25
N SER A 200 22.41 5.55 2.56
CA SER A 200 23.48 4.91 3.34
C SER A 200 23.04 3.63 4.04
N LEU A 201 21.84 3.12 3.74
CA LEU A 201 21.36 1.87 4.31
C LEU A 201 22.14 0.68 3.74
N GLU A 202 22.51 -0.24 4.62
CA GLU A 202 23.12 -1.51 4.22
C GLU A 202 22.04 -2.60 4.08
N CYS A 203 21.76 -3.00 2.84
CA CYS A 203 20.74 -4.00 2.52
C CYS A 203 21.41 -5.22 1.86
N LYS A 204 21.53 -6.32 2.62
CA LYS A 204 22.19 -7.57 2.14
C LYS A 204 21.36 -8.36 1.14
N GLU A 205 20.05 -8.15 1.12
CA GLU A 205 19.10 -8.86 0.26
C GLU A 205 18.24 -7.87 -0.52
N GLU A 206 17.79 -8.27 -1.71
CA GLU A 206 17.05 -7.39 -2.62
C GLU A 206 15.80 -6.76 -1.99
N GLY A 207 15.11 -7.51 -1.14
CA GLY A 207 13.87 -7.07 -0.50
C GLY A 207 13.98 -6.65 0.96
N ARG A 208 15.19 -6.64 1.54
CA ARG A 208 15.38 -6.47 2.99
C ARG A 208 16.57 -5.57 3.30
N CYS A 209 16.33 -4.58 4.14
CA CYS A 209 17.33 -3.66 4.66
C CYS A 209 17.47 -3.85 6.18
N GLY A 210 18.23 -4.85 6.60
CA GLY A 210 18.42 -5.21 8.01
C GLY A 210 17.26 -5.97 8.66
N GLU A 211 17.42 -6.32 9.95
CA GLU A 211 16.41 -7.05 10.74
C GLU A 211 15.32 -6.16 11.34
N ARG A 212 15.49 -4.83 11.25
CA ARG A 212 14.70 -3.80 11.95
C ARG A 212 13.60 -3.15 11.11
N TRP A 213 13.31 -3.74 9.95
CA TRP A 213 12.02 -3.64 9.26
C TRP A 213 11.05 -4.80 9.56
N PRO A 214 10.96 -5.36 10.78
CA PRO A 214 10.06 -6.46 11.02
C PRO A 214 8.66 -5.86 11.12
N TYR A 215 7.77 -6.30 10.23
CA TYR A 215 6.36 -6.23 10.54
C TYR A 215 6.15 -7.06 11.82
N PRO A 216 5.77 -6.47 12.96
CA PRO A 216 5.59 -7.24 14.17
C PRO A 216 4.42 -8.22 13.93
N PRO A 217 4.52 -9.48 14.38
CA PRO A 217 3.67 -10.54 13.89
C PRO A 217 2.15 -10.37 14.14
N PHE A 218 1.69 -9.37 14.91
CA PHE A 218 0.27 -9.16 15.25
C PHE A 218 -0.10 -7.66 15.49
N ALA A 219 0.21 -6.75 14.56
CA ALA A 219 0.19 -5.29 14.80
C ALA A 219 -1.14 -4.65 15.29
N SER A 220 -1.05 -3.86 16.36
CA SER A 220 -1.73 -2.55 16.58
C SER A 220 -1.03 -1.79 17.72
N LEU A 221 -0.79 -0.46 17.63
CA LEU A 221 -0.21 0.34 18.73
C LEU A 221 -0.69 1.80 18.80
N PRO A 222 -1.75 2.08 19.58
CA PRO A 222 -1.70 3.20 20.54
C PRO A 222 -2.49 2.84 21.83
N SER A 223 -1.99 2.97 23.05
CA SER A 223 -1.79 4.22 23.80
C SER A 223 -0.58 4.06 24.73
N GLY A 224 0.33 5.03 24.69
CA GLY A 224 1.69 4.92 25.25
C GLY A 224 2.77 4.97 24.17
N TRP A 225 2.45 4.62 22.93
CA TRP A 225 3.33 4.80 21.76
C TRP A 225 3.59 6.29 21.45
N PRO A 226 4.80 6.69 21.01
CA PRO A 226 5.99 5.84 20.80
C PRO A 226 6.78 5.55 22.08
N GLY A 227 6.39 6.16 23.21
CA GLY A 227 7.07 6.04 24.50
C GLY A 227 6.93 4.69 25.21
N ILE A 228 6.13 3.76 24.67
CA ILE A 228 5.99 2.38 25.11
C ILE A 228 6.01 1.51 23.86
N GLY A 229 6.87 0.50 23.87
CA GLY A 229 7.05 -0.42 22.76
C GLY A 229 6.03 -1.55 22.67
N TRP A 230 6.13 -2.35 21.60
CA TRP A 230 5.38 -3.62 21.48
C TRP A 230 5.72 -4.63 22.59
N ASP A 231 6.92 -4.52 23.14
CA ASP A 231 7.43 -5.26 24.29
C ASP A 231 6.89 -4.73 25.63
N GLY A 232 6.17 -3.61 25.64
CA GLY A 232 5.67 -2.96 26.85
C GLY A 232 6.71 -2.10 27.57
N GLU A 233 7.93 -2.02 27.04
CA GLU A 233 9.03 -1.30 27.67
C GLU A 233 8.96 0.21 27.37
N PRO A 234 9.23 1.08 28.37
CA PRO A 234 9.35 2.52 28.17
C PRO A 234 10.48 2.88 27.20
N ARG A 235 10.25 3.89 26.37
CA ARG A 235 11.20 4.42 25.39
C ARG A 235 11.29 5.92 25.57
N ASP A 236 12.43 6.39 26.08
CA ASP A 236 12.75 7.81 26.09
C ASP A 236 13.33 8.26 24.73
N ALA A 237 13.64 9.55 24.62
CA ALA A 237 14.15 10.12 23.37
C ALA A 237 15.48 9.48 22.93
N GLU A 238 16.34 9.11 23.88
CA GLU A 238 17.61 8.44 23.59
C GLU A 238 17.37 7.04 23.04
N LYS A 239 16.48 6.26 23.67
CA LYS A 239 16.14 4.92 23.18
C LYS A 239 15.49 4.95 21.80
N LEU A 240 14.61 5.92 21.54
CA LEU A 240 13.99 6.08 20.22
C LEU A 240 15.02 6.47 19.15
N ALA A 241 16.01 7.30 19.48
CA ALA A 241 17.10 7.64 18.58
C ALA A 241 18.01 6.43 18.30
N GLU A 242 18.40 5.68 19.35
CA GLU A 242 19.18 4.45 19.23
C GLU A 242 18.48 3.42 18.33
N LEU A 243 17.18 3.20 18.53
CA LEU A 243 16.41 2.25 17.72
C LEU A 243 16.45 2.59 16.23
N ARG A 244 16.40 3.89 15.88
CA ARG A 244 16.50 4.38 14.50
C ARG A 244 17.93 4.32 13.98
N GLU A 245 18.91 4.77 14.75
CA GLU A 245 20.32 4.75 14.36
C GLU A 245 20.79 3.33 14.06
N THR A 246 20.55 2.40 14.99
CA THR A 246 20.91 0.99 14.80
C THR A 246 20.05 0.29 13.73
N ALA A 247 18.94 0.87 13.28
CA ALA A 247 18.24 0.37 12.10
C ALA A 247 18.85 0.88 10.78
N MET A 248 19.57 2.01 10.83
CA MET A 248 20.28 2.58 9.68
C MET A 248 21.72 2.05 9.53
N THR A 249 22.32 1.53 10.60
CA THR A 249 23.67 0.94 10.62
C THR A 249 23.57 -0.55 10.96
N GLU A 250 24.14 -1.44 10.16
CA GLU A 250 24.40 -2.80 10.68
C GLU A 250 25.42 -2.73 11.83
N LEU A 251 25.21 -3.57 12.84
CA LEU A 251 26.26 -3.99 13.77
C LEU A 251 27.06 -5.11 13.14
#